data_AF-A0A9N9P2V0-F1
#
_entry.id   AF-A0A9N9P2V0-F1
#
_cell.length_a   1.000
_cell.length_b   1.000
_cell.length_c   1.000
_cell.angle_alpha   90.00
_cell.angle_beta   90.00
_cell.angle_gamma   90.00
#
_symmetry.space_group_name_H-M   'P 1'
#
loop_
_entity.id
_entity.type
_entity.pdbx_description
1 polymer ?
#
loop_
_entity_poly.entity_id
_entity_poly.type
_entity_poly.pdbx_seq_one_letter_code
_entity_poly.pdbx_strand_id
1 'polypeptide(L)'
;MAFLTEPVQSKLYISSSSTASPKSRHEQIIEEHPFNNRLEILFPTLLSPQQETKFLKEAFYYKADIPLSYFIERSFIQDYLQKGRVVAQSLGEGIDVSNVIALDGS
;
A
#
# COMPACT_ATOMS: atom_id res chain seq x y z
N MET A 1 7.60 -30.62 -17.48
CA MET A 1 8.05 -29.41 -16.76
C MET A 1 9.06 -28.71 -17.64
N ALA A 2 8.72 -27.55 -18.20
CA ALA A 2 9.65 -26.76 -18.98
C ALA A 2 10.54 -25.97 -18.00
N PHE A 3 11.85 -26.15 -18.10
CA PHE A 3 12.81 -25.34 -17.36
C PHE A 3 12.89 -23.96 -18.03
N LEU A 4 12.80 -22.89 -17.23
CA LEU A 4 13.03 -21.53 -17.71
C LEU A 4 14.48 -21.44 -18.22
N THR A 5 14.65 -21.10 -19.50
CA THR A 5 15.94 -21.06 -20.20
C THR A 5 16.80 -19.87 -19.79
N GLU A 6 16.22 -18.87 -19.12
CA GLU A 6 16.90 -17.69 -18.61
C GLU A 6 16.52 -17.42 -17.15
N PRO A 7 17.46 -16.94 -16.31
CA PRO A 7 17.14 -16.57 -14.94
C PRO A 7 16.10 -15.44 -14.92
N VAL A 8 15.12 -15.57 -14.02
CA VAL A 8 14.12 -14.52 -13.79
C VAL A 8 14.82 -13.21 -13.46
N GLN A 9 14.43 -12.13 -14.14
CA GLN A 9 15.00 -10.82 -13.87
C GLN A 9 14.55 -10.32 -12.51
N SER A 10 15.47 -10.24 -11.55
CA SER A 10 15.24 -9.64 -10.24
C SER A 10 16.21 -8.50 -10.00
N LYS A 11 15.72 -7.35 -9.53
CA LYS A 11 16.54 -6.22 -9.09
C LYS A 11 16.27 -5.97 -7.61
N LEU A 12 17.34 -5.88 -6.82
CA LEU A 12 17.29 -5.49 -5.42
C LEU A 12 17.99 -4.13 -5.25
N TYR A 13 17.31 -3.18 -4.62
CA TYR A 13 17.87 -1.87 -4.30
C TYR A 13 18.12 -1.80 -2.79
N ILE A 14 19.38 -1.52 -2.40
CA ILE A 14 19.79 -1.34 -1.01
C ILE A 14 20.37 0.07 -0.87
N SER A 15 19.85 0.83 0.09
CA SER A 15 20.36 2.16 0.41
C SER A 15 20.47 2.37 1.91
N SER A 16 21.47 3.16 2.33
CA SER A 16 21.63 3.64 3.70
C SER A 16 21.39 5.14 3.73
N SER A 17 20.59 5.61 4.69
CA SER A 17 20.27 7.02 4.92
C SER A 17 20.01 7.25 6.41
N SER A 18 20.00 8.51 6.82
CA SER A 18 19.55 8.93 8.16
C SER A 18 18.18 9.57 8.06
N THR A 19 17.28 9.26 8.98
CA THR A 19 15.96 9.90 9.10
C THR A 19 16.07 11.39 9.43
N ALA A 20 17.19 11.83 10.02
CA ALA A 20 17.46 13.24 10.30
C ALA A 20 17.97 14.02 9.07
N SER A 21 18.29 13.34 7.97
CA SER A 21 18.80 14.03 6.77
C SER A 21 17.65 14.68 6.00
N PRO A 22 17.75 15.99 5.66
CA PRO A 22 16.72 16.66 4.86
C PRO A 22 16.61 16.13 3.42
N LYS A 23 17.60 15.36 2.96
CA LYS A 23 17.59 14.70 1.64
C LYS A 23 16.97 13.30 1.68
N SER A 24 16.62 12.79 2.86
CA SER A 24 16.11 11.44 3.03
C SER A 24 14.66 11.33 2.59
N ARG A 25 14.39 10.56 1.54
CA ARG A 25 13.05 10.34 0.97
C ARG A 25 12.24 9.24 1.68
N HIS A 26 12.61 8.89 2.90
CA HIS A 26 12.00 7.77 3.64
C HIS A 26 10.49 7.94 3.85
N GLU A 27 10.00 9.14 4.15
CA GLU A 27 8.56 9.44 4.26
C GLU A 27 7.88 9.37 2.89
N GLN A 28 8.44 10.06 1.89
CA GLN A 28 7.93 10.06 0.51
C GLN A 28 7.77 8.65 -0.06
N ILE A 29 8.75 7.76 0.12
CA ILE A 29 8.67 6.36 -0.35
C ILE A 29 7.49 5.62 0.27
N ILE A 30 7.17 5.89 1.54
CA ILE A 30 6.04 5.28 2.23
C ILE A 30 4.72 5.88 1.72
N GLU A 31 4.65 7.20 1.58
CA GLU A 31 3.43 7.93 1.17
C GLU A 31 3.04 7.70 -0.30
N GLU A 32 4.03 7.44 -1.17
CA GLU A 32 3.87 7.11 -2.59
C GLU A 32 3.62 5.62 -2.84
N HIS A 33 3.54 4.78 -1.78
CA HIS A 33 3.25 3.35 -1.89
C HIS A 33 1.88 2.99 -1.27
N PRO A 34 0.77 3.23 -2.00
CA PRO A 34 -0.58 3.22 -1.42
C PRO A 34 -1.13 1.82 -1.09
N PHE A 35 -0.69 0.77 -1.76
CA PHE A 35 -1.24 -0.58 -1.62
C PHE A 35 -0.33 -1.48 -0.78
N ASN A 36 -0.66 -1.65 0.50
CA ASN A 36 0.11 -2.46 1.45
C ASN A 36 -0.74 -3.64 1.95
N ASN A 37 -0.28 -4.87 1.69
CA ASN A 37 -0.98 -6.09 2.12
C ASN A 37 -0.51 -6.62 3.49
N ARG A 38 0.78 -6.44 3.80
CA ARG A 38 1.41 -7.01 4.99
C ARG A 38 2.49 -6.07 5.53
N LEU A 39 2.45 -5.84 6.84
CA LEU A 39 3.49 -5.14 7.58
C LEU A 39 4.01 -6.08 8.67
N GLU A 40 5.31 -6.33 8.67
CA GLU A 40 5.97 -7.11 9.71
C GLU A 40 7.11 -6.29 10.29
N ILE A 41 7.14 -6.22 11.62
CA ILE A 41 8.17 -5.49 12.36
C ILE A 41 8.81 -6.49 13.33
N LEU A 42 10.12 -6.65 13.22
CA LEU A 42 10.91 -7.49 14.11
C LEU A 42 11.65 -6.63 15.11
N PHE A 43 11.45 -6.91 16.40
CA PHE A 43 12.20 -6.30 17.48
C PHE A 43 13.23 -7.31 18.00
N PRO A 44 14.54 -6.98 18.02
CA PRO A 44 15.58 -7.88 18.53
C PRO A 44 15.44 -8.19 20.02
N THR A 45 14.64 -7.41 20.75
CA THR A 45 14.34 -7.57 22.18
C THR A 45 12.84 -7.51 22.42
N LEU A 46 12.39 -8.10 23.52
CA LEU A 46 10.98 -8.01 23.94
C LEU A 46 10.58 -6.56 24.18
N LEU A 47 9.45 -6.16 23.60
CA LEU A 47 8.81 -4.88 23.89
C LEU A 47 8.00 -4.98 25.18
N SER A 48 7.82 -3.84 25.85
CA SER A 48 6.77 -3.75 26.87
C SER A 48 5.39 -3.63 26.20
N PRO A 49 4.31 -4.08 26.85
CA PRO A 49 2.96 -3.96 26.28
C PRO A 49 2.56 -2.52 25.89
N GLN A 50 3.10 -1.52 26.59
CA GLN A 50 2.87 -0.09 26.30
C GLN A 50 3.59 0.39 25.03
N GLN A 51 4.67 -0.29 24.64
CA GLN A 51 5.38 -0.01 23.39
C GLN A 51 4.69 -0.69 22.22
N GLU A 52 4.17 -1.91 22.40
CA GLU A 52 3.44 -2.65 21.37
C GLU A 52 2.19 -1.90 20.90
N THR A 53 1.41 -1.35 21.82
CA THR A 53 0.18 -0.60 21.50
C THR A 53 0.42 0.65 20.65
N LYS A 54 1.65 1.21 20.65
CA LYS A 54 1.99 2.35 19.77
C LYS A 54 2.06 1.96 18.29
N PHE A 55 2.31 0.68 17.99
CA PHE A 55 2.42 0.16 16.63
C PHE A 55 1.11 -0.44 16.11
N LEU A 56 0.22 -0.85 17.02
CA LEU A 56 -1.11 -1.34 16.68
C LEU A 56 -2.06 -0.17 16.43
N LYS A 57 -1.98 0.44 15.25
CA LYS A 57 -3.06 1.29 14.75
C LYS A 57 -4.12 0.40 14.11
N GLU A 58 -5.36 0.51 14.58
CA GLU A 58 -6.50 -0.10 13.90
C GLU A 58 -6.68 0.58 12.53
N ALA A 59 -6.35 -0.14 11.47
CA ALA A 59 -6.71 0.21 10.11
C ALA A 59 -7.96 -0.57 9.73
N PHE A 60 -9.03 0.14 9.38
CA PHE A 60 -10.26 -0.47 8.89
C PHE A 60 -10.27 -0.42 7.36
N TYR A 61 -10.47 -1.59 6.74
CA TYR A 61 -10.69 -1.72 5.31
C TYR A 61 -12.10 -2.25 5.07
N TYR A 62 -12.77 -1.71 4.07
CA TYR A 62 -14.09 -2.18 3.66
C TYR A 62 -13.97 -2.98 2.38
N LYS A 63 -14.60 -4.16 2.38
CA LYS A 63 -14.85 -4.94 1.16
C LYS A 63 -16.31 -4.77 0.77
N ALA A 64 -16.54 -4.34 -0.45
CA ALA A 64 -17.89 -4.14 -0.98
C ALA A 64 -17.91 -4.37 -2.50
N ASP A 65 -19.06 -4.82 -2.99
CA ASP A 65 -19.33 -4.92 -4.42
C ASP A 65 -19.86 -3.57 -4.92
N ILE A 66 -18.97 -2.78 -5.53
CA ILE A 66 -19.25 -1.39 -5.94
C ILE A 66 -19.10 -1.26 -7.46
N PRO A 67 -20.08 -0.69 -8.18
CA PRO A 67 -19.95 -0.40 -9.60
C PRO A 67 -18.96 0.75 -9.83
N LEU A 68 -18.19 0.69 -10.92
CA LEU A 68 -17.17 1.72 -11.21
C LEU A 68 -17.74 3.12 -11.39
N SER A 69 -19.00 3.21 -11.83
CA SER A 69 -19.71 4.49 -11.94
C SER A 69 -19.75 5.25 -10.62
N TYR A 70 -19.77 4.55 -9.48
CA TYR A 70 -19.81 5.16 -8.15
C TYR A 70 -18.62 6.10 -7.90
N PHE A 71 -17.41 5.71 -8.32
CA PHE A 71 -16.19 6.48 -8.06
C PHE A 71 -16.10 7.77 -8.87
N ILE A 72 -16.91 7.91 -9.93
CA ILE A 72 -16.98 9.12 -10.76
C ILE A 72 -18.24 9.96 -10.47
N GLU A 73 -19.07 9.54 -9.52
CA GLU A 73 -20.21 10.34 -9.09
C GLU A 73 -19.74 11.63 -8.42
N ARG A 74 -20.47 12.72 -8.68
CA ARG A 74 -20.13 14.05 -8.15
C ARG A 74 -20.11 14.06 -6.62
N SER A 75 -21.05 13.35 -6.00
CA SER A 75 -21.13 13.13 -4.55
C SER A 75 -19.85 12.51 -4.01
N PHE A 76 -19.42 11.39 -4.60
CA PHE A 76 -18.19 10.69 -4.20
C PHE A 76 -16.96 11.61 -4.30
N ILE A 77 -16.82 12.32 -5.42
CA ILE A 77 -15.70 13.24 -5.64
C ILE A 77 -15.70 14.36 -4.58
N GLN A 78 -16.84 14.98 -4.32
CA GLN A 78 -16.95 16.10 -3.38
C GLN A 78 -16.77 15.67 -1.92
N ASP A 79 -17.27 14.49 -1.55
CA ASP A 79 -17.27 14.03 -0.16
C ASP A 79 -15.99 13.31 0.25
N TYR A 80 -15.31 12.68 -0.69
CA TYR A 80 -14.12 11.88 -0.38
C TYR A 80 -12.85 12.40 -1.04
N LEU A 81 -12.83 12.58 -2.36
CA LEU A 81 -11.60 12.95 -3.09
C LEU A 81 -11.17 14.41 -2.84
N GLN A 82 -12.10 15.35 -2.70
CA GLN A 82 -11.77 16.75 -2.43
C GLN A 82 -11.43 17.03 -0.96
N LYS A 83 -11.91 16.19 -0.05
CA LYS A 83 -11.77 16.38 1.40
C LYS A 83 -10.66 15.53 2.02
N GLY A 84 -10.16 14.52 1.30
CA GLY A 84 -9.17 13.60 1.83
C GLY A 84 -8.59 12.67 0.78
N ARG A 85 -8.03 11.55 1.26
CA ARG A 85 -7.35 10.54 0.44
C ARG A 85 -8.17 9.26 0.43
N VAL A 86 -8.51 8.76 -0.76
CA VAL A 86 -9.17 7.46 -0.91
C VAL A 86 -8.24 6.51 -1.65
N VAL A 87 -8.03 5.34 -1.07
CA VAL A 87 -7.31 4.24 -1.72
C VAL A 87 -8.29 3.09 -1.89
N ALA A 88 -8.38 2.55 -3.11
CA ALA A 88 -9.22 1.40 -3.41
C ALA A 88 -8.52 0.48 -4.40
N GLN A 89 -8.71 -0.82 -4.25
CA GLN A 89 -8.15 -1.83 -5.15
C GLN A 89 -9.22 -2.91 -5.40
N SER A 90 -9.42 -3.27 -6.66
CA SER A 90 -10.27 -4.41 -7.01
C SER A 90 -9.72 -5.69 -6.41
N LEU A 91 -10.59 -6.50 -5.81
CA LEU A 91 -10.24 -7.83 -5.35
C LEU A 91 -10.64 -8.84 -6.43
N GLY A 92 -9.67 -9.59 -6.96
CA GLY A 92 -9.91 -10.50 -8.08
C GLY A 92 -8.72 -11.38 -8.41
N GLU A 93 -8.70 -11.91 -9.62
CA GLU A 93 -7.58 -12.70 -10.15
C GLU A 93 -6.35 -11.82 -10.42
N GLY A 94 -5.23 -12.46 -10.81
CA GLY A 94 -3.99 -11.73 -11.10
C GLY A 94 -4.15 -10.66 -12.19
N ILE A 95 -3.29 -9.65 -12.13
CA ILE A 95 -3.19 -8.55 -13.10
C ILE A 95 -3.04 -9.05 -14.55
N ASP A 96 -2.38 -10.20 -14.75
CA ASP A 96 -2.16 -10.76 -16.08
C ASP A 96 -3.39 -11.50 -16.66
N VAL A 97 -4.44 -11.69 -15.85
CA VAL A 97 -5.59 -12.52 -16.19
C VAL A 97 -6.88 -11.71 -16.29
N SER A 98 -7.02 -10.65 -15.49
CA SER A 98 -8.28 -9.91 -15.36
C SER A 98 -8.08 -8.40 -15.34
N ASN A 99 -9.18 -7.66 -15.55
CA ASN A 99 -9.17 -6.21 -15.37
C ASN A 99 -9.00 -5.86 -13.90
N VAL A 100 -7.84 -5.30 -13.55
CA VAL A 100 -7.55 -4.80 -12.21
C VAL A 100 -7.73 -3.29 -12.19
N ILE A 101 -8.39 -2.80 -11.14
CA ILE A 101 -8.74 -1.39 -10.99
C ILE A 101 -8.19 -0.90 -9.66
N ALA A 102 -7.60 0.29 -9.69
CA ALA A 102 -6.98 0.91 -8.54
C ALA A 102 -7.31 2.42 -8.52
N LEU A 103 -7.51 2.93 -7.31
CA LEU A 103 -7.56 4.36 -6.99
C LEU A 103 -6.41 4.60 -6.01
N ASP A 104 -5.37 5.32 -6.43
CA ASP A 104 -4.08 5.41 -5.72
C ASP A 104 -4.03 6.51 -4.65
N GLY A 105 -5.11 7.30 -4.54
CA GLY A 105 -5.26 8.39 -3.58
C GLY A 105 -4.24 9.52 -3.72
N SER A 106 -3.38 9.54 -4.72
CA SER A 106 -2.47 10.66 -4.98
C SER A 106 -3.14 11.84 -5.68
#